data_AF-A0A4V0XJ45-F1
#
_entry.id   AF-A0A4V0XJ45-F1
#
_cell.length_a   1.000
_cell.length_b   1.000
_cell.length_c   1.000
_cell.angle_alpha   90.00
_cell.angle_beta   90.00
_cell.angle_gamma   90.00
#
_symmetry.space_group_name_H-M   'P 1'
#
loop_
_entity.id
_entity.type
_entity.pdbx_description
1 polymer ?
#
loop_
_entity_poly.entity_id
_entity_poly.type
_entity_poly.pdbx_seq_one_letter_code
_entity_poly.pdbx_strand_id
1 'polypeptide(L)'
;MKLLPKGGKIAVFVGMFSADNASQRLKGIEDAIAGHNINIIDKREDNTDRAKARSNVEDIVNANADLAMVVGLWNYNGTAIAAALSGLGKKGKVLAAVFDEDDGTLDGIESGSIQVTVVQKPFMFGYLSAKWMHELATKGDAAKAALPPTRIIDTGVEVIDKTNVAAFKAKLAEMKKSS
;
A
#
# COMPACT_ATOMS: atom_id res chain seq x y z
N MET A 1 -14.90 -1.15 -0.86
CA MET A 1 -14.89 -0.13 -1.93
C MET A 1 -14.34 -0.78 -3.20
N LYS A 2 -15.15 -0.96 -4.26
CA LYS A 2 -14.70 -1.59 -5.52
C LYS A 2 -14.30 -0.47 -6.49
N LEU A 3 -13.02 -0.07 -6.50
CA LEU A 3 -12.53 1.09 -7.26
C LEU A 3 -12.71 0.93 -8.78
N LEU A 4 -12.63 -0.30 -9.30
CA LEU A 4 -12.80 -0.62 -10.72
C LEU A 4 -13.96 -1.62 -10.92
N PRO A 5 -15.23 -1.22 -10.73
CA PRO A 5 -16.36 -2.14 -10.80
C PRO A 5 -16.60 -2.69 -12.21
N LYS A 6 -16.15 -1.98 -13.24
CA LYS A 6 -16.23 -2.36 -14.66
C LYS A 6 -14.91 -2.93 -15.20
N GLY A 7 -13.89 -3.06 -14.35
CA GLY A 7 -12.54 -3.38 -14.80
C GLY A 7 -11.76 -2.16 -15.30
N GLY A 8 -10.58 -2.40 -15.87
CA GLY A 8 -9.72 -1.35 -16.41
C GLY A 8 -8.24 -1.75 -16.47
N LYS A 9 -7.45 -0.92 -17.17
CA LYS A 9 -6.00 -1.07 -17.21
C LYS A 9 -5.36 -0.45 -15.98
N ILE A 10 -4.41 -1.16 -15.38
CA ILE A 10 -3.64 -0.69 -14.24
C ILE A 10 -2.15 -0.78 -14.49
N ALA A 11 -1.38 0.08 -13.83
CA ALA A 11 0.06 0.02 -13.80
C ALA A 11 0.56 -0.06 -12.35
N VAL A 12 1.60 -0.87 -12.12
CA VAL A 12 2.13 -1.14 -10.78
C VAL A 12 3.54 -0.59 -10.64
N PHE A 13 3.81 0.10 -9.53
CA PHE A 13 5.07 0.76 -9.22
C PHE A 13 5.64 0.21 -7.91
N VAL A 14 6.95 0.00 -7.88
CA VAL A 14 7.66 -0.58 -6.73
C VAL A 14 9.10 -0.07 -6.66
N GLY A 15 9.73 -0.17 -5.48
CA GLY A 15 11.16 0.09 -5.36
C GLY A 15 12.02 -0.92 -6.11
N MET A 16 11.87 -2.20 -5.79
CA MET A 16 12.62 -3.29 -6.40
C MET A 16 11.77 -4.57 -6.39
N PHE A 17 11.63 -5.24 -7.53
CA PHE A 17 10.83 -6.48 -7.59
C PHE A 17 11.51 -7.66 -6.88
N SER A 18 12.84 -7.63 -6.76
CA SER A 18 13.65 -8.69 -6.14
C SER A 18 13.46 -8.82 -4.63
N ALA A 19 12.85 -7.84 -3.96
CA ALA A 19 12.57 -7.91 -2.54
C ALA A 19 11.32 -8.78 -2.27
N ASP A 20 11.41 -9.69 -1.30
CA ASP A 20 10.36 -10.68 -1.00
C ASP A 20 9.01 -10.02 -0.69
N ASN A 21 9.02 -8.94 0.11
CA ASN A 21 7.81 -8.17 0.44
C ASN A 21 7.16 -7.55 -0.81
N ALA A 22 7.97 -7.08 -1.76
CA ALA A 22 7.52 -6.53 -3.04
C ALA A 22 6.84 -7.60 -3.89
N SER A 23 7.50 -8.75 -4.03
CA SER A 23 7.00 -9.90 -4.76
C SER A 23 5.68 -10.41 -4.18
N GLN A 24 5.59 -10.51 -2.85
CA GLN A 24 4.35 -10.92 -2.16
C GLN A 24 3.21 -9.93 -2.36
N ARG A 25 3.47 -8.61 -2.28
CA ARG A 25 2.46 -7.57 -2.52
C ARG A 25 1.94 -7.61 -3.97
N LEU A 26 2.84 -7.75 -4.94
CA LEU A 26 2.46 -7.87 -6.35
C LEU A 26 1.63 -9.14 -6.57
N LYS A 27 2.05 -10.28 -6.01
CA LYS A 27 1.30 -11.53 -6.09
C LYS A 27 -0.11 -11.38 -5.51
N GLY A 28 -0.22 -10.71 -4.36
CA GLY A 28 -1.52 -10.40 -3.73
C GLY A 28 -2.44 -9.57 -4.64
N ILE A 29 -1.89 -8.63 -5.42
CA ILE A 29 -2.65 -7.89 -6.43
C ILE A 29 -3.07 -8.81 -7.57
N GLU A 30 -2.15 -9.60 -8.12
CA GLU A 30 -2.43 -10.53 -9.21
C GLU A 30 -3.53 -11.52 -8.83
N ASP A 31 -3.51 -12.03 -7.59
CA ASP A 31 -4.57 -12.90 -7.05
C ASP A 31 -5.89 -12.15 -6.84
N ALA A 32 -5.85 -10.93 -6.32
CA ALA A 32 -7.05 -10.12 -6.08
C ALA A 32 -7.76 -9.69 -7.37
N ILE A 33 -7.04 -9.59 -8.49
CA ILE A 33 -7.62 -9.24 -9.79
C ILE A 33 -7.94 -10.46 -10.66
N ALA A 34 -7.50 -11.66 -10.27
CA ALA A 34 -7.79 -12.88 -11.01
C ALA A 34 -9.31 -13.10 -11.15
N GLY A 35 -9.77 -13.34 -12.38
CA GLY A 35 -11.20 -13.46 -12.68
C GLY A 35 -11.95 -12.13 -12.77
N HIS A 36 -11.27 -10.99 -12.65
CA HIS A 36 -11.83 -9.66 -12.93
C HIS A 36 -11.34 -9.12 -14.27
N ASN A 37 -12.08 -8.17 -14.86
CA ASN A 37 -11.69 -7.48 -16.09
C ASN A 37 -10.62 -6.38 -15.83
N ILE A 38 -9.61 -6.69 -15.02
CA ILE A 38 -8.54 -5.76 -14.64
C ILE A 38 -7.24 -6.30 -15.22
N ASN A 39 -6.52 -5.48 -15.98
CA ASN A 39 -5.29 -5.90 -16.64
C ASN A 39 -4.11 -5.04 -16.19
N ILE A 40 -3.03 -5.68 -15.72
CA ILE A 40 -1.76 -5.00 -15.45
C ILE A 40 -1.05 -4.80 -16.78
N ILE A 41 -1.02 -3.56 -17.26
CA ILE A 41 -0.40 -3.24 -18.56
C ILE A 41 1.08 -2.89 -18.45
N ASP A 42 1.55 -2.51 -17.25
CA ASP A 42 2.95 -2.19 -17.01
C ASP A 42 3.30 -2.39 -15.52
N LYS A 43 4.56 -2.71 -15.28
CA LYS A 43 5.18 -2.92 -13.96
C LYS A 43 6.55 -2.22 -13.97
N ARG A 44 6.73 -1.21 -13.14
CA ARG A 44 7.95 -0.39 -13.11
C ARG A 44 8.62 -0.42 -11.75
N GLU A 45 9.94 -0.63 -11.77
CA GLU A 45 10.79 -0.42 -10.60
C GLU A 45 11.58 0.89 -10.71
N ASP A 46 11.75 1.52 -9.56
CA ASP A 46 12.44 2.81 -9.45
C ASP A 46 13.79 2.73 -8.72
N ASN A 47 14.18 1.56 -8.21
CA ASN A 47 15.41 1.32 -7.45
C ASN A 47 15.57 2.28 -6.27
N THR A 48 14.46 2.66 -5.61
CA THR A 48 14.42 3.62 -4.49
C THR A 48 14.72 5.08 -4.86
N ASP A 49 14.83 5.38 -6.15
CA ASP A 49 14.95 6.73 -6.65
C ASP A 49 13.55 7.37 -6.76
N ARG A 50 13.28 8.35 -5.89
CA ARG A 50 11.98 9.05 -5.84
C ARG A 50 11.70 9.88 -7.09
N ALA A 51 12.72 10.43 -7.74
CA ALA A 51 12.56 11.18 -8.99
C ALA A 51 12.18 10.23 -10.12
N LYS A 52 12.85 9.07 -10.21
CA LYS A 52 12.49 8.00 -11.14
C LYS A 52 11.10 7.43 -10.87
N ALA A 53 10.73 7.27 -9.60
CA ALA A 53 9.38 6.81 -9.21
C ALA A 53 8.30 7.74 -9.78
N ARG A 54 8.51 9.06 -9.66
CA ARG A 54 7.61 10.07 -10.22
C ARG A 54 7.61 10.04 -11.75
N SER A 55 8.78 10.04 -12.40
CA SER A 55 8.86 10.05 -13.86
C SER A 55 8.22 8.81 -14.47
N ASN A 56 8.41 7.63 -13.86
CA ASN A 56 7.74 6.40 -14.28
C ASN A 56 6.21 6.54 -14.29
N VAL A 57 5.62 7.17 -13.27
CA VAL A 57 4.17 7.40 -13.23
C VAL A 57 3.75 8.37 -14.34
N GLU A 58 4.52 9.45 -14.53
CA GLU A 58 4.23 10.44 -15.56
C GLU A 58 4.27 9.84 -16.97
N ASP A 59 5.29 9.04 -17.27
CA ASP A 59 5.46 8.37 -18.56
C ASP A 59 4.28 7.42 -18.85
N ILE A 60 3.88 6.59 -17.88
CA ILE A 60 2.81 5.62 -18.07
C ILE A 60 1.45 6.30 -18.23
N VAL A 61 1.17 7.33 -17.43
CA VAL A 61 -0.09 8.07 -17.50
C VAL A 61 -0.21 8.84 -18.83
N ASN A 62 0.89 9.37 -19.35
CA ASN A 62 0.91 10.06 -20.64
C ASN A 62 0.80 9.10 -21.83
N ALA A 63 1.46 7.93 -21.76
CA ALA A 63 1.44 6.93 -22.82
C ALA A 63 0.10 6.17 -22.93
N ASN A 64 -0.70 6.16 -21.85
CA ASN A 64 -1.92 5.34 -21.76
C ASN A 64 -3.12 6.21 -21.35
N ALA A 65 -3.78 6.81 -22.34
CA ALA A 65 -4.95 7.66 -22.10
C ALA A 65 -6.15 6.92 -21.47
N ASP A 66 -6.20 5.59 -21.61
CA ASP A 66 -7.23 4.71 -21.05
C ASP A 66 -6.78 3.99 -19.76
N LEU A 67 -5.67 4.42 -19.16
CA LEU A 67 -5.24 3.94 -17.85
C LEU A 67 -6.27 4.31 -16.79
N ALA A 68 -6.79 3.30 -16.10
CA ALA A 68 -7.83 3.49 -15.10
C ALA A 68 -7.26 3.75 -13.71
N MET A 69 -6.14 3.11 -13.36
CA MET A 69 -5.58 3.20 -12.03
C MET A 69 -4.07 2.94 -12.00
N VAL A 70 -3.37 3.58 -11.07
CA VAL A 70 -1.98 3.29 -10.70
C VAL A 70 -1.92 2.68 -9.31
N VAL A 71 -0.99 1.76 -9.10
CA VAL A 71 -0.82 1.07 -7.81
C VAL A 71 0.62 1.20 -7.32
N GLY A 72 0.81 1.70 -6.10
CA GLY A 72 2.12 1.83 -5.47
C GLY A 72 2.34 0.78 -4.39
N LEU A 73 3.45 0.04 -4.43
CA LEU A 73 3.75 -1.07 -3.51
C LEU A 73 4.80 -0.73 -2.45
N TRP A 74 5.25 0.53 -2.41
CA TRP A 74 6.25 1.04 -1.48
C TRP A 74 5.81 2.37 -0.89
N ASN A 75 6.29 2.70 0.32
CA ASN A 75 5.82 3.85 1.09
C ASN A 75 5.89 5.17 0.30
N TYR A 76 7.03 5.46 -0.32
CA TYR A 76 7.22 6.72 -1.06
C TYR A 76 6.50 6.74 -2.42
N ASN A 77 6.03 5.58 -2.94
CA ASN A 77 5.29 5.56 -4.20
C ASN A 77 4.00 6.37 -4.08
N GLY A 78 3.35 6.39 -2.92
CA GLY A 78 2.15 7.20 -2.72
C GLY A 78 2.40 8.70 -2.93
N THR A 79 3.44 9.24 -2.31
CA THR A 79 3.85 10.63 -2.51
C THR A 79 4.23 10.93 -3.97
N ALA A 80 4.98 10.04 -4.63
CA ALA A 80 5.37 10.21 -6.02
C ALA A 80 4.16 10.18 -6.98
N ILE A 81 3.23 9.25 -6.78
CA ILE A 81 1.98 9.14 -7.53
C ILE A 81 1.12 10.39 -7.34
N ALA A 82 0.94 10.85 -6.09
CA ALA A 82 0.17 12.06 -5.81
C ALA A 82 0.75 13.28 -6.54
N ALA A 83 2.07 13.45 -6.51
CA ALA A 83 2.76 14.53 -7.20
C ALA A 83 2.60 14.46 -8.73
N ALA A 84 2.78 13.28 -9.33
CA ALA A 84 2.62 13.06 -10.76
C ALA A 84 1.18 13.33 -11.23
N LEU A 85 0.18 12.73 -10.57
CA LEU A 85 -1.23 12.92 -10.93
C LEU A 85 -1.69 14.38 -10.74
N SER A 86 -1.13 15.06 -9.74
CA SER A 86 -1.32 16.50 -9.55
C SER A 86 -0.76 17.31 -10.71
N GLY A 87 0.51 17.10 -11.06
CA GLY A 87 1.21 17.84 -12.10
C GLY A 87 0.59 17.66 -13.50
N LEU A 88 0.05 16.48 -13.76
CA LEU A 88 -0.60 16.15 -15.04
C LEU A 88 -2.08 16.57 -15.12
N GLY A 89 -2.66 17.10 -14.03
CA GLY A 89 -4.10 17.41 -13.99
C GLY A 89 -4.98 16.16 -14.14
N LYS A 90 -4.50 15.01 -13.64
CA LYS A 90 -5.13 13.68 -13.72
C LYS A 90 -5.75 13.21 -12.39
N LYS A 91 -5.74 14.06 -11.35
CA LYS A 91 -6.43 13.81 -10.07
C LYS A 91 -7.86 13.34 -10.30
N GLY A 92 -8.24 12.22 -9.70
CA GLY A 92 -9.58 11.62 -9.80
C GLY A 92 -9.96 11.09 -11.20
N LYS A 93 -9.16 11.33 -12.24
CA LYS A 93 -9.34 10.77 -13.59
C LYS A 93 -8.62 9.43 -13.71
N VAL A 94 -7.39 9.38 -13.20
CA VAL A 94 -6.66 8.13 -12.97
C VAL A 94 -6.72 7.87 -11.46
N LEU A 95 -7.24 6.72 -11.06
CA LEU A 95 -7.32 6.36 -9.66
C LEU A 95 -5.94 5.94 -9.13
N ALA A 96 -5.73 6.00 -7.82
CA ALA A 96 -4.53 5.52 -7.18
C ALA A 96 -4.84 4.75 -5.89
N ALA A 97 -4.24 3.56 -5.79
CA ALA A 97 -4.24 2.73 -4.58
C ALA A 97 -2.78 2.50 -4.17
N VAL A 98 -2.44 2.81 -2.92
CA VAL A 98 -1.03 2.84 -2.49
C VAL A 98 -0.85 2.16 -1.13
N PHE A 99 0.35 2.27 -0.58
CA PHE A 99 0.75 1.56 0.63
C PHE A 99 1.47 2.51 1.61
N ASP A 100 1.33 2.23 2.91
CA ASP A 100 1.82 3.00 4.06
C ASP A 100 1.22 4.42 4.21
N GLU A 101 1.62 5.08 5.29
CA GLU A 101 1.05 6.30 5.84
C GLU A 101 1.93 7.55 5.69
N ASP A 102 2.88 7.56 4.75
CA ASP A 102 3.71 8.74 4.43
C ASP A 102 2.82 10.01 4.33
N ASP A 103 3.26 11.14 4.90
CA ASP A 103 2.41 12.35 5.01
C ASP A 103 1.86 12.80 3.63
N GLY A 104 2.68 12.72 2.57
CA GLY A 104 2.26 13.03 1.20
C GLY A 104 1.22 12.06 0.62
N THR A 105 1.17 10.82 1.11
CA THR A 105 0.10 9.86 0.80
C THR A 105 -1.22 10.29 1.44
N LEU A 106 -1.20 10.66 2.72
CA LEU A 106 -2.40 11.11 3.45
C LEU A 106 -2.95 12.41 2.86
N ASP A 107 -2.08 13.37 2.54
CA ASP A 107 -2.45 14.60 1.84
C ASP A 107 -2.98 14.31 0.42
N GLY A 108 -2.42 13.29 -0.24
CA GLY A 108 -2.90 12.78 -1.53
C GLY A 108 -4.35 12.27 -1.45
N ILE A 109 -4.72 11.60 -0.35
CA ILE A 109 -6.09 11.14 -0.10
C ILE A 109 -7.04 12.32 0.16
N GLU A 110 -6.64 13.26 1.01
CA GLU A 110 -7.43 14.46 1.31
C GLU A 110 -7.70 15.29 0.04
N SER A 111 -6.68 15.47 -0.80
CA SER A 111 -6.78 16.20 -2.06
C SER A 111 -7.47 15.43 -3.19
N GLY A 112 -7.76 14.14 -3.01
CA GLY A 112 -8.38 13.27 -4.02
C GLY A 112 -7.45 12.78 -5.12
N SER A 113 -6.14 12.98 -4.97
CA SER A 113 -5.12 12.42 -5.87
C SER A 113 -4.92 10.91 -5.64
N ILE A 114 -5.26 10.42 -4.44
CA ILE A 114 -5.21 9.01 -4.03
C ILE A 114 -6.59 8.60 -3.51
N GLN A 115 -7.05 7.41 -3.86
CA GLN A 115 -8.34 6.89 -3.40
C GLN A 115 -8.21 6.12 -2.09
N VAL A 116 -7.12 5.36 -1.94
CA VAL A 116 -6.91 4.50 -0.78
C VAL A 116 -5.43 4.25 -0.52
N THR A 117 -5.05 4.13 0.75
CA THR A 117 -3.78 3.51 1.18
C THR A 117 -4.05 2.38 2.16
N VAL A 118 -3.16 1.39 2.19
CA VAL A 118 -3.15 0.31 3.19
C VAL A 118 -2.00 0.55 4.16
N VAL A 119 -2.32 0.72 5.43
CA VAL A 119 -1.37 1.03 6.51
C VAL A 119 -1.13 -0.20 7.37
N GLN A 120 0.14 -0.44 7.69
CA GLN A 120 0.57 -1.53 8.57
C GLN A 120 0.52 -1.13 10.05
N LYS A 121 0.70 -2.09 10.96
CA LYS A 121 0.73 -1.84 12.41
C LYS A 121 2.09 -2.21 13.02
N PRO A 122 3.15 -1.39 12.82
CA PRO A 122 4.50 -1.69 13.32
C PRO A 122 4.57 -1.97 14.82
N PHE A 123 3.79 -1.24 15.63
CA PHE A 123 3.71 -1.49 17.08
C PHE A 123 3.24 -2.92 17.40
N MET A 124 2.24 -3.41 16.67
CA MET A 124 1.74 -4.78 16.85
C MET A 124 2.79 -5.81 16.43
N PHE A 125 3.63 -5.51 15.44
CA PHE A 125 4.73 -6.40 15.05
C PHE A 125 5.69 -6.58 16.24
N GLY A 126 6.13 -5.49 16.86
CA GLY A 126 7.01 -5.51 18.02
C GLY A 126 6.37 -6.20 19.23
N TYR A 127 5.15 -5.81 19.59
CA TYR A 127 4.43 -6.38 20.73
C TYR A 127 4.18 -7.89 20.57
N LEU A 128 3.64 -8.33 19.42
CA LEU A 128 3.33 -9.74 19.19
C LEU A 128 4.61 -10.58 19.10
N SER A 129 5.68 -10.05 18.50
CA SER A 129 6.96 -10.74 18.45
C SER A 129 7.50 -10.99 19.86
N ALA A 130 7.54 -9.95 20.70
CA ALA A 130 8.00 -10.07 22.10
C ALA A 130 7.11 -11.02 22.92
N LYS A 131 5.79 -10.88 22.79
CA LYS A 131 4.82 -11.74 23.47
C LYS A 131 5.03 -13.21 23.11
N TRP A 132 5.09 -13.55 21.82
CA TRP A 132 5.23 -14.94 21.40
C TRP A 132 6.61 -15.53 21.71
N MET A 133 7.68 -14.73 21.65
CA MET A 133 8.99 -15.17 22.15
C MET A 133 8.92 -15.57 23.63
N HIS A 134 8.29 -14.74 24.48
CA HIS A 134 8.12 -15.03 25.89
C HIS A 134 7.25 -16.28 26.14
N GLU A 135 6.11 -16.38 25.47
CA GLU A 135 5.18 -17.51 25.58
C GLU A 135 5.84 -18.84 25.17
N LEU A 136 6.59 -18.84 24.05
CA LEU A 136 7.32 -20.02 23.60
C LEU A 136 8.44 -20.42 24.57
N ALA A 137 9.14 -19.44 25.13
CA ALA A 137 10.22 -19.69 26.09
C ALA A 137 9.71 -20.21 27.45
N THR A 138 8.52 -19.80 27.88
CA THR A 138 7.99 -20.12 29.21
C THR A 138 6.98 -21.26 29.23
N LYS A 139 6.21 -21.46 28.16
CA LYS A 139 5.11 -22.45 28.10
C LYS A 139 5.31 -23.56 27.06
N GLY A 140 6.38 -23.49 26.26
CA GLY A 140 6.79 -24.57 25.36
C GLY A 140 5.66 -25.05 24.43
N ASP A 141 5.28 -26.33 24.56
CA ASP A 141 4.31 -26.97 23.67
C ASP A 141 2.89 -26.40 23.79
N ALA A 142 2.50 -25.88 24.96
CA ALA A 142 1.22 -25.20 25.12
C ALA A 142 1.15 -23.91 24.28
N ALA A 143 2.24 -23.15 24.21
CA ALA A 143 2.33 -21.97 23.35
C ALA A 143 2.36 -22.34 21.86
N LYS A 144 3.05 -23.43 21.49
CA LYS A 144 3.03 -23.93 20.10
C LYS A 144 1.63 -24.33 19.65
N ALA A 145 0.84 -24.97 20.54
CA ALA A 145 -0.54 -25.34 20.26
C ALA A 145 -1.47 -24.13 20.12
N ALA A 146 -1.13 -23.00 20.74
CA ALA A 146 -1.87 -21.75 20.64
C ALA A 146 -1.56 -20.94 19.36
N LEU A 147 -0.50 -21.29 18.62
CA LEU A 147 -0.20 -20.65 17.34
C LEU A 147 -1.17 -21.13 16.25
N PRO A 148 -1.52 -20.28 15.27
CA PRO A 148 -2.27 -20.71 14.11
C PRO A 148 -1.49 -21.80 13.34
N PRO A 149 -2.16 -22.76 12.68
CA PRO A 149 -1.49 -23.84 11.95
C PRO A 149 -0.51 -23.36 10.87
N THR A 150 -0.80 -22.19 10.28
CA THR A 150 0.06 -21.51 9.29
C THR A 150 1.35 -20.98 9.90
N ARG A 151 1.42 -20.85 11.23
CA ARG A 151 2.47 -20.13 11.98
C ARG A 151 2.63 -18.66 11.55
N ILE A 152 1.63 -18.11 10.87
CA ILE A 152 1.56 -16.71 10.46
C ILE A 152 0.58 -16.01 11.39
N ILE A 153 1.05 -14.99 12.10
CA ILE A 153 0.22 -14.15 12.95
C ILE A 153 -0.12 -12.89 12.16
N ASP A 154 -1.38 -12.78 11.75
CA ASP A 154 -1.88 -11.57 11.11
C ASP A 154 -2.10 -10.47 12.16
N THR A 155 -1.35 -9.38 12.03
CA THR A 155 -1.48 -8.18 12.85
C THR A 155 -2.65 -7.28 12.42
N GLY A 156 -3.24 -7.60 11.27
CA GLY A 156 -4.18 -6.78 10.53
C GLY A 156 -3.52 -5.60 9.84
N VAL A 157 -4.29 -4.98 8.95
CA VAL A 157 -3.98 -3.72 8.27
C VAL A 157 -5.12 -2.73 8.51
N GLU A 158 -4.84 -1.44 8.34
CA GLU A 158 -5.85 -0.38 8.36
C GLU A 158 -5.98 0.18 6.94
N VAL A 159 -7.20 0.20 6.40
CA VAL A 159 -7.48 0.76 5.08
C VAL A 159 -7.90 2.21 5.27
N ILE A 160 -7.14 3.14 4.70
CA ILE A 160 -7.36 4.57 4.84
C ILE A 160 -7.85 5.13 3.50
N ASP A 161 -8.98 5.83 3.55
CA ASP A 161 -9.59 6.53 2.42
C ASP A 161 -10.10 7.91 2.88
N LYS A 162 -10.79 8.61 1.98
CA LYS A 162 -11.30 9.95 2.25
C LYS A 162 -12.28 10.03 3.43
N THR A 163 -12.91 8.93 3.82
CA THR A 163 -13.88 8.89 4.92
C THR A 163 -13.23 8.87 6.30
N ASN A 164 -12.00 8.36 6.41
CA ASN A 164 -11.33 8.17 7.70
C ASN A 164 -9.94 8.82 7.81
N VAL A 165 -9.37 9.36 6.74
CA VAL A 165 -8.02 9.96 6.73
C VAL A 165 -7.83 11.04 7.80
N ALA A 166 -8.82 11.90 8.05
CA ALA A 166 -8.72 12.95 9.06
C ALA A 166 -8.62 12.39 10.48
N ALA A 167 -9.45 11.39 10.81
CA ALA A 167 -9.41 10.71 12.10
C ALA A 167 -8.10 9.93 12.27
N PHE A 168 -7.62 9.30 11.19
CA PHE A 168 -6.35 8.58 11.18
C PHE A 168 -5.15 9.52 11.43
N LYS A 169 -5.09 10.68 10.77
CA LYS A 169 -4.05 11.70 11.00
C LYS A 169 -4.02 12.19 12.45
N ALA A 170 -5.19 12.41 13.06
CA ALA A 170 -5.29 12.80 14.47
C ALA A 170 -4.73 11.72 15.40
N LYS A 171 -5.13 10.46 15.21
CA LYS A 171 -4.60 9.31 15.95
C LYS A 171 -3.08 9.14 15.77
N LEU A 172 -2.59 9.31 14.54
CA LEU A 172 -1.14 9.24 14.24
C LEU A 172 -0.36 10.33 14.97
N ALA A 173 -0.90 11.55 15.04
CA ALA A 173 -0.28 12.65 15.79
C ALA A 173 -0.23 12.39 17.31
N GLU A 174 -1.24 11.72 17.87
CA GLU A 174 -1.23 11.29 19.27
C GLU A 174 -0.17 10.21 19.54
N MET A 175 -0.10 9.18 18.68
CA MET A 175 0.89 8.10 18.82
C MET A 175 2.33 8.61 18.73
N LYS A 176 2.61 9.60 17.86
CA LYS A 176 3.93 10.23 17.75
C LYS A 176 4.31 11.05 18.99
N LYS A 177 3.35 11.52 19.80
CA LYS A 177 3.62 12.23 21.06
C LYS A 177 3.93 11.28 22.23
N SER A 178 3.48 10.03 22.14
CA SER A 178 3.68 9.01 23.18
C SER A 178 4.89 8.09 22.93
N SER A 179 5.62 8.31 21.84
CA SER A 179 6.82 7.54 21.43
C SER A 179 8.08 8.35 21.66
#